data_AF-A0A445KF70-F1
#
_entry.id   AF-A0A445KF70-F1
#
_cell.length_a   1.000
_cell.length_b   1.000
_cell.length_c   1.000
_cell.angle_alpha   90.00
_cell.angle_beta   90.00
_cell.angle_gamma   90.00
#
_symmetry.space_group_name_H-M   'P 1'
#
loop_
_entity.id
_entity.type
_entity.pdbx_description
1 polymer ?
#
loop_
_entity_poly.entity_id
_entity_poly.type
_entity_poly.pdbx_seq_one_letter_code
_entity_poly.pdbx_strand_id
1 'polypeptide(L)'
;VSNEGSVSQSQYIQYSQRNSVEKFLHNAQMVRLGEISRLRQDCYYLIVGTVDEVIIDTPWSYDNYPYCTMTFDPLKIGVNFCSC
;
A
#
# COMPACT_ATOMS: atom_id res chain seq x y z
N VAL A 1 -9.66 -40.47 22.23
CA VAL A 1 -9.46 -39.98 20.85
C VAL A 1 -10.72 -39.23 20.47
N SER A 2 -10.68 -37.91 20.53
CA SER A 2 -11.80 -37.05 20.14
C SER A 2 -11.34 -36.20 18.96
N ASN A 3 -12.11 -36.30 17.90
CA ASN A 3 -11.83 -35.91 16.53
C ASN A 3 -11.69 -34.38 16.41
N GLU A 4 -10.53 -33.89 15.97
CA GLU A 4 -10.35 -32.50 15.52
C GLU A 4 -11.00 -32.36 14.13
N GLY A 5 -12.32 -32.12 14.15
CA GLY A 5 -13.12 -31.89 12.96
C GLY A 5 -12.87 -30.49 12.40
N SER A 6 -12.21 -30.45 11.25
CA SER A 6 -12.09 -29.37 10.27
C SER A 6 -12.99 -28.14 10.50
N VAL A 7 -12.38 -27.01 10.84
CA VAL A 7 -13.03 -25.70 10.78
C VAL A 7 -13.37 -25.41 9.32
N SER A 8 -14.67 -25.47 9.01
CA SER A 8 -15.23 -25.23 7.68
C SER A 8 -14.91 -23.81 7.21
N GLN A 9 -14.24 -23.72 6.07
CA GLN A 9 -13.75 -22.51 5.39
C GLN A 9 -14.88 -21.62 4.82
N SER A 10 -16.11 -21.74 5.33
CA SER A 10 -17.32 -21.17 4.75
C SER A 10 -17.84 -19.90 5.46
N GLN A 11 -17.14 -19.37 6.48
CA GLN A 11 -17.53 -18.10 7.13
C GLN A 11 -16.92 -16.84 6.49
N TYR A 12 -16.17 -16.97 5.39
CA TYR A 12 -15.47 -15.84 4.75
C TYR A 12 -16.35 -14.91 3.89
N ILE A 13 -17.65 -15.18 3.70
CA ILE A 13 -18.50 -14.43 2.75
C ILE A 13 -19.59 -13.58 3.44
N GLN A 14 -19.27 -12.94 4.57
CA GLN A 14 -20.14 -11.88 5.15
C GLN A 14 -19.43 -10.55 5.49
N TYR A 15 -18.16 -10.37 5.12
CA TYR A 15 -17.38 -9.16 5.44
C TYR A 15 -17.28 -8.13 4.29
N SER A 16 -18.30 -8.00 3.44
CA SER A 16 -18.25 -7.02 2.34
C SER A 16 -18.29 -5.56 2.81
N GLN A 17 -18.56 -5.29 4.10
CA GLN A 17 -18.58 -3.95 4.70
C GLN A 17 -17.37 -3.60 5.58
N ARG A 18 -16.22 -4.28 5.46
CA ARG A 18 -14.98 -3.76 6.08
C ARG A 18 -14.42 -2.57 5.29
N ASN A 19 -14.02 -1.53 6.01
CA ASN A 19 -13.30 -0.37 5.48
C ASN A 19 -12.09 -0.87 4.66
N SER A 20 -11.83 -0.28 3.49
CA SER A 20 -10.71 -0.66 2.61
C SER A 20 -9.36 -0.63 3.35
N VAL A 21 -9.21 0.24 4.33
CA VAL A 21 -8.05 0.31 5.23
C VAL A 21 -7.89 -0.99 6.04
N GLU A 22 -8.96 -1.51 6.63
CA GLU A 22 -8.91 -2.76 7.40
C GLU A 22 -8.57 -3.97 6.51
N LYS A 23 -9.04 -3.94 5.25
CA LYS A 23 -8.68 -4.93 4.23
C LYS A 23 -7.25 -4.78 3.72
N PHE A 24 -6.59 -3.65 3.85
CA PHE A 24 -5.16 -3.58 3.52
C PHE A 24 -4.31 -4.14 4.67
N LEU A 25 -4.72 -3.85 5.90
CA LEU A 25 -3.97 -4.20 7.10
C LEU A 25 -4.07 -5.68 7.50
N HIS A 26 -5.11 -6.42 7.08
CA HIS A 26 -5.29 -7.82 7.51
C HIS A 26 -4.17 -8.79 7.11
N ASN A 27 -3.37 -8.44 6.09
CA ASN A 27 -2.24 -9.26 5.63
C ASN A 27 -0.87 -8.67 6.02
N ALA A 28 -0.84 -7.48 6.64
CA ALA A 28 0.41 -6.82 6.99
C ALA A 28 0.89 -7.29 8.36
N GLN A 29 2.16 -7.70 8.45
CA GLN A 29 2.77 -8.04 9.73
C GLN A 29 3.21 -6.76 10.46
N MET A 30 2.79 -6.59 11.72
CA MET A 30 3.27 -5.48 12.55
C MET A 30 4.74 -5.69 12.96
N VAL A 31 5.57 -4.66 12.77
CA VAL A 31 7.01 -4.69 13.09
C VAL A 31 7.47 -3.37 13.71
N ARG A 32 8.65 -3.36 14.32
CA ARG A 32 9.27 -2.13 14.84
C ARG A 32 10.17 -1.49 13.80
N LEU A 33 10.30 -0.16 13.86
CA LEU A 33 11.13 0.61 12.93
C LEU A 33 12.59 0.10 12.88
N GLY A 34 13.17 -0.27 14.03
CA GLY A 34 14.55 -0.79 14.11
C GLY A 34 14.77 -2.17 13.47
N GLU A 35 13.71 -2.85 13.02
CA GLU A 35 13.77 -4.19 12.43
C GLU A 35 13.78 -4.17 10.89
N ILE A 36 13.55 -3.00 10.27
CA ILE A 36 13.41 -2.83 8.80
C ILE A 36 14.54 -3.48 8.01
N SER A 37 15.79 -3.30 8.46
CA SER A 37 16.98 -3.80 7.75
C SER A 37 17.06 -5.31 7.64
N ARG A 38 16.25 -6.05 8.42
CA ARG A 38 16.21 -7.50 8.45
C ARG A 38 14.97 -8.07 7.76
N LEU A 39 14.08 -7.23 7.26
CA LEU A 39 12.84 -7.64 6.62
C LEU A 39 13.07 -8.12 5.19
N ARG A 40 12.18 -8.99 4.73
CA ARG A 40 12.18 -9.45 3.33
C ARG A 40 11.54 -8.38 2.45
N GLN A 41 12.04 -8.23 1.22
CA GLN A 41 11.53 -7.22 0.29
C GLN A 41 10.14 -7.55 -0.28
N ASP A 42 9.77 -8.84 -0.30
CA ASP A 42 8.57 -9.33 -1.00
C ASP A 42 7.33 -9.42 -0.10
N CYS A 43 7.30 -8.67 1.02
CA CYS A 43 6.28 -8.80 2.07
C CYS A 43 5.71 -7.43 2.47
N TYR A 44 4.47 -7.44 2.96
CA TYR A 44 3.80 -6.26 3.50
C TYR A 44 3.95 -6.21 5.02
N TYR A 45 4.43 -5.08 5.53
CA TYR A 45 4.62 -4.83 6.96
C TYR A 45 3.93 -3.54 7.38
N LEU A 46 3.47 -3.49 8.64
CA LEU A 46 2.87 -2.32 9.27
C LEU A 46 3.79 -1.80 10.36
N ILE A 47 4.14 -0.52 10.29
CA ILE A 47 4.86 0.19 11.34
C ILE A 47 3.99 1.36 11.78
N VAL A 48 3.80 1.51 13.09
CA VAL A 48 3.10 2.64 13.68
C VAL A 48 4.14 3.55 14.34
N GLY A 49 4.14 4.83 13.98
CA GLY A 49 5.07 5.82 14.51
C GLY A 49 4.56 7.24 14.32
N THR A 50 5.21 8.18 15.00
CA THR A 50 5.00 9.62 14.83
C THR A 50 5.96 10.16 13.78
N VAL A 51 5.47 11.00 12.88
CA VAL A 51 6.33 11.74 11.95
C VAL A 51 7.10 12.79 12.75
N ASP A 52 8.43 12.73 12.69
CA ASP A 52 9.33 13.68 13.37
C ASP A 52 9.63 14.89 12.48
N GLU A 53 10.10 14.62 11.25
CA GLU A 53 10.43 15.65 10.26
C GLU A 53 9.97 15.22 8.86
N VAL A 54 9.57 16.20 8.04
CA VAL A 54 9.24 16.01 6.62
C VAL A 54 10.27 16.76 5.80
N ILE A 55 11.10 16.04 5.06
CA ILE A 55 12.07 16.63 4.13
C ILE A 55 11.33 17.00 2.84
N ILE A 56 11.22 18.29 2.57
CA ILE A 56 10.58 18.83 1.36
C ILE A 56 11.69 19.26 0.39
N ASP A 57 11.95 18.43 -0.62
CA ASP A 57 12.78 18.83 -1.77
C ASP A 57 11.89 19.36 -2.90
N THR A 58 12.42 20.25 -3.74
CA THR A 58 11.69 20.83 -4.86
C THR A 58 11.93 20.03 -6.15
N PRO A 59 10.87 19.46 -6.76
CA PRO A 59 9.45 19.55 -6.38
C PRO A 59 8.98 18.38 -5.48
N TRP A 60 8.19 18.70 -4.45
CA TRP A 60 7.60 17.71 -3.52
C TRP A 60 6.35 17.01 -4.10
N SER A 61 5.78 17.62 -5.14
CA SER A 61 4.60 17.17 -5.87
C SER A 61 4.84 17.33 -7.37
N TYR A 62 4.25 16.47 -8.20
CA TYR A 62 4.34 16.57 -9.64
C TYR A 62 2.96 16.52 -10.28
N ASP A 63 2.82 17.21 -11.41
CA ASP A 63 1.64 17.09 -12.25
C ASP A 63 1.69 15.78 -13.04
N ASN A 64 0.57 15.06 -13.09
CA ASN A 64 0.44 13.80 -13.81
C ASN A 64 -0.66 13.87 -14.87
N TYR A 65 -0.59 12.98 -15.86
CA TYR A 65 -1.66 12.85 -16.84
C TYR A 65 -2.93 12.27 -16.19
N PRO A 66 -4.14 12.68 -16.62
CA PRO A 66 -5.36 12.03 -16.18
C PRO A 66 -5.27 10.52 -16.41
N TYR A 67 -5.57 9.74 -15.36
CA TYR A 67 -5.54 8.26 -15.38
C TYR A 67 -4.16 7.61 -15.55
N CYS A 68 -3.07 8.38 -15.48
CA CYS A 68 -1.71 7.85 -15.57
C CYS A 68 -0.80 8.50 -14.51
N THR A 69 0.09 7.71 -13.91
CA THR A 69 1.04 8.20 -12.89
C THR A 69 2.33 8.77 -13.51
N MET A 70 2.39 8.88 -14.83
CA MET A 70 3.56 9.43 -15.53
C MET A 70 3.64 10.95 -15.32
N THR A 71 4.80 11.41 -14.84
CA THR A 71 5.16 12.84 -14.73
C THR A 71 5.23 13.47 -16.12
N PHE A 72 4.76 14.70 -16.29
CA PHE A 72 4.93 15.43 -17.54
C PHE A 72 5.55 16.81 -17.34
N ASP A 73 6.24 17.29 -18.37
CA ASP A 73 6.77 18.65 -18.42
C ASP A 73 5.64 19.58 -18.91
N PRO A 74 5.14 20.51 -18.09
CA PRO A 74 4.05 21.41 -18.48
C PRO A 74 4.43 22.31 -19.66
N LEU A 75 5.72 22.50 -19.96
CA LEU A 75 6.18 23.23 -21.15
C LEU A 75 6.09 22.40 -22.44
N LYS A 76 5.82 21.10 -22.34
CA LYS A 76 5.68 20.16 -23.48
C LYS A 76 4.23 19.72 -23.71
N ILE A 77 3.26 20.44 -23.13
CA ILE A 77 1.84 20.22 -23.38
C ILE A 77 1.56 20.39 -24.88
N GLY A 78 1.19 19.29 -25.56
CA GLY A 78 0.97 19.24 -27.00
C GLY A 78 1.63 18.04 -27.70
N VAL A 79 2.55 17.35 -27.03
CA VAL A 79 3.07 16.07 -27.51
C VAL A 79 2.13 14.96 -27.05
N ASN A 80 1.47 14.28 -27.98
CA ASN A 80 0.75 13.04 -27.70
C ASN A 80 1.77 11.98 -27.26
N PHE A 81 1.91 11.77 -25.95
CA PHE A 81 2.63 10.60 -25.44
C PHE A 81 1.67 9.41 -25.47
N CYS A 82 1.80 8.57 -26.49
CA CYS A 82 1.00 7.36 -26.72
C CYS A 82 1.24 6.22 -25.70
N SER A 83 1.80 6.50 -24.52
CA SER A 83 2.30 5.45 -23.60
C SER A 83 1.56 5.37 -22.26
N CYS A 84 0.34 5.90 -22.17
CA CYS A 84 -0.56 5.48 -21.11
C CYS A 84 -1.24 4.17 -21.53
#